data_AF-A0A1Y3YIX4-F1
#
_entry.id   AF-A0A1Y3YIX4-F1
#
_cell.length_a   1.000
_cell.length_b   1.000
_cell.length_c   1.000
_cell.angle_alpha   90.00
_cell.angle_beta   90.00
_cell.angle_gamma   90.00
#
_symmetry.space_group_name_H-M   'P 1'
#
loop_
_entity.id
_entity.type
_entity.pdbx_description
1 polymer ?
#
loop_
_entity_poly.entity_id
_entity_poly.type
_entity_poly.pdbx_seq_one_letter_code
_entity_poly.pdbx_strand_id
1 'polypeptide(L)'
;MNVNDWVILITALGGIEGIKQLLKWWMSRKTDARKEDASADAMENENERKQIAWLEERIAQRDTKIDGLYAELRQSQSAHLDEVHKRHETELKLKEAEMKRCDVRGCGGRKPPSDY
;
A
#
# COMPACT_ATOMS: atom_id res chain seq x y z
N MET A 1 15.93 11.81 -77.61
CA MET A 1 16.21 12.64 -76.42
C MET A 1 17.55 12.20 -75.86
N ASN A 2 18.42 13.15 -75.51
CA ASN A 2 19.76 12.88 -74.99
C ASN A 2 19.64 12.38 -73.53
N VAL A 3 20.63 11.64 -73.02
CA VAL A 3 20.71 11.22 -71.61
C VAL A 3 20.58 12.44 -70.68
N ASN A 4 21.10 13.60 -71.10
CA ASN A 4 20.99 14.86 -70.35
C ASN A 4 19.55 15.36 -70.19
N ASP A 5 18.67 15.16 -71.18
CA ASP A 5 17.26 15.58 -71.11
C ASP A 5 16.48 14.72 -70.11
N TRP A 6 16.80 13.43 -70.03
CA TRP A 6 16.22 12.50 -69.06
C TRP A 6 16.65 12.81 -67.62
N VAL A 7 17.92 13.17 -67.41
CA VAL A 7 18.43 13.58 -66.09
C VAL A 7 17.75 14.87 -65.63
N ILE A 8 17.58 15.85 -66.52
CA ILE A 8 16.87 17.11 -66.20
C ILE A 8 15.39 16.84 -65.87
N LEU A 9 14.72 15.95 -66.61
CA LEU A 9 13.33 15.59 -66.36
C LEU A 9 13.16 14.92 -64.99
N ILE A 10 14.01 13.95 -64.63
CA ILE A 10 13.98 13.28 -63.33
C ILE A 10 14.27 14.26 -62.19
N THR A 11 15.23 15.17 -62.40
CA THR A 11 15.57 16.22 -61.41
C THR A 11 14.42 17.20 -61.22
N ALA A 12 13.75 17.61 -62.30
CA ALA A 12 12.58 18.48 -62.24
C ALA A 12 11.38 17.80 -61.56
N LEU A 13 11.13 16.52 -61.85
CA LEU A 13 10.07 15.73 -61.23
C LEU A 13 10.29 15.56 -59.72
N GLY A 14 11.51 15.20 -59.31
CA GLY A 14 11.88 15.10 -57.90
C GLY A 14 11.83 16.45 -57.16
N GLY A 15 12.23 17.53 -57.83
CA GLY A 15 12.14 18.89 -57.28
C GLY A 15 10.69 19.33 -56.99
N ILE A 16 9.75 19.00 -57.88
CA ILE A 16 8.33 19.30 -57.70
C ILE A 16 7.75 18.52 -56.50
N GLU A 17 8.10 17.26 -56.34
CA GLU A 17 7.68 16.47 -55.18
C GLU A 17 8.26 17.02 -53.87
N GLY A 18 9.52 17.44 -53.87
CA GLY A 18 10.15 18.11 -52.73
C GLY A 18 9.44 19.41 -52.34
N ILE A 19 9.05 20.24 -53.31
CA ILE A 19 8.29 21.48 -53.06
C ILE A 19 6.91 21.17 -52.47
N LYS A 20 6.21 20.15 -52.98
CA LYS A 20 4.92 19.72 -52.41
C LYS A 20 5.07 19.24 -50.97
N GLN A 21 6.12 18.48 -50.65
CA GLN A 21 6.41 18.05 -49.28
C GLN A 21 6.71 19.24 -48.36
N LEU A 22 7.48 20.22 -48.82
CA LEU A 22 7.77 21.45 -48.09
C LEU A 22 6.50 22.26 -47.78
N LEU A 23 5.62 22.43 -48.77
CA LEU A 23 4.33 23.11 -48.58
C LEU A 23 3.41 22.34 -47.62
N LYS A 24 3.35 21.01 -47.76
CA LYS A 24 2.58 20.14 -46.86
C LYS A 24 3.09 20.24 -45.43
N TRP A 25 4.40 20.13 -45.23
CA TRP A 25 5.05 20.29 -43.93
C TRP A 25 4.79 21.68 -43.34
N TRP A 26 4.93 22.74 -44.14
CA TRP A 26 4.69 24.11 -43.67
C TRP A 26 3.24 24.30 -43.19
N MET A 27 2.27 23.75 -43.93
CA MET A 27 0.86 23.78 -43.51
C MET A 27 0.57 22.84 -42.33
N SER A 28 1.21 21.67 -42.26
CA SER A 28 0.94 20.66 -41.22
C SER A 28 1.73 20.85 -39.93
N ARG A 29 2.82 21.64 -39.91
CA ARG A 29 3.69 21.77 -38.73
C ARG A 29 2.93 22.17 -37.46
N LYS A 30 1.94 23.06 -37.59
CA LYS A 30 1.15 23.55 -36.45
C LYS A 30 0.16 22.50 -35.97
N THR A 31 -0.39 21.69 -36.87
CA THR A 31 -1.29 20.59 -36.51
C THR A 31 -0.53 19.41 -35.93
N ASP A 32 0.66 19.12 -36.44
CA ASP A 32 1.51 18.03 -35.96
C ASP A 32 2.06 18.36 -34.57
N ALA A 33 2.49 19.61 -34.33
CA ALA A 33 2.87 20.08 -32.99
C ALA A 33 1.73 19.95 -31.97
N ARG A 34 0.48 20.28 -32.35
CA ARG A 34 -0.68 20.10 -31.46
C ARG A 34 -1.01 18.64 -31.18
N LYS A 35 -0.78 17.75 -32.14
CA LYS A 35 -0.98 16.31 -31.95
C LYS A 35 0.07 15.73 -31.03
N GLU A 36 1.33 16.16 -31.21
CA GLU A 36 2.44 15.76 -30.36
C GLU A 36 2.21 16.24 -28.92
N ASP A 37 1.84 17.50 -28.74
CA ASP A 37 1.48 18.10 -27.45
C ASP A 37 0.32 17.34 -26.77
N ALA A 38 -0.80 17.13 -27.47
CA ALA A 38 -1.91 16.33 -26.96
C ALA A 38 -1.53 14.87 -26.65
N SER A 39 -0.58 14.29 -27.39
CA SER A 39 -0.07 12.95 -27.11
C SER A 39 0.85 12.90 -25.89
N ALA A 40 1.64 13.95 -25.67
CA ALA A 40 2.47 14.12 -24.49
C ALA A 40 1.57 14.29 -23.25
N ASP A 41 0.59 15.19 -23.30
CA ASP A 41 -0.39 15.39 -22.24
C ASP A 41 -1.14 14.09 -21.89
N ALA A 42 -1.54 13.32 -22.91
CA ALA A 42 -2.20 12.04 -22.68
C ALA A 42 -1.28 11.03 -21.98
N MET A 43 0.00 10.99 -22.37
CA MET A 43 0.99 10.10 -21.77
C MET A 43 1.33 10.52 -20.32
N GLU A 44 1.42 11.82 -20.04
CA GLU A 44 1.60 12.34 -18.68
C GLU A 44 0.41 11.97 -17.80
N ASN A 45 -0.82 12.22 -18.25
CA ASN A 45 -2.03 11.83 -17.53
C ASN A 45 -2.10 10.32 -17.26
N GLU A 46 -1.70 9.48 -18.22
CA GLU A 46 -1.65 8.03 -18.02
C GLU A 46 -0.63 7.62 -16.96
N ASN A 47 0.55 8.26 -16.97
CA ASN A 47 1.58 8.02 -15.96
C ASN A 47 1.13 8.46 -14.57
N GLU A 48 0.48 9.62 -14.45
CA GLU A 48 -0.09 10.08 -13.19
C GLU A 48 -1.15 9.11 -12.66
N ARG A 49 -2.06 8.64 -13.52
CA ARG A 49 -3.06 7.62 -13.14
C ARG A 49 -2.42 6.33 -12.64
N LYS A 50 -1.35 5.86 -13.30
CA LYS A 50 -0.60 4.67 -12.86
C LYS A 50 0.08 4.89 -11.52
N GLN A 51 0.65 6.08 -11.29
CA GLN A 51 1.24 6.42 -10.00
C GLN A 51 0.19 6.46 -8.89
N ILE A 52 -0.97 7.06 -9.14
CA ILE A 52 -2.08 7.09 -8.18
C ILE A 52 -2.56 5.67 -7.87
N ALA A 53 -2.82 4.85 -8.89
CA ALA A 53 -3.26 3.46 -8.69
C ALA A 53 -2.24 2.64 -7.88
N TRP A 54 -0.94 2.82 -8.14
CA TRP A 54 0.12 2.17 -7.36
C TRP A 54 0.16 2.64 -5.90
N LEU A 55 -0.07 3.93 -5.65
CA LEU A 55 -0.14 4.47 -4.30
C LEU A 55 -1.39 3.96 -3.55
N GLU A 56 -2.55 3.93 -4.22
CA GLU A 56 -3.79 3.39 -3.66
C GLU A 56 -3.64 1.92 -3.28
N GLU A 57 -3.02 1.09 -4.13
CA GLU A 57 -2.75 -0.31 -3.82
C GLU A 57 -1.85 -0.45 -2.59
N ARG A 58 -0.79 0.35 -2.48
CA ARG A 58 0.10 0.34 -1.32
C ARG A 58 -0.58 0.80 -0.03
N ILE A 59 -1.52 1.75 -0.12
CA ILE A 59 -2.33 2.17 1.02
C ILE A 59 -3.22 1.01 1.46
N ALA A 60 -3.93 0.36 0.54
CA ALA A 60 -4.78 -0.80 0.86
C ALA A 60 -3.99 -1.96 1.49
N GLN A 61 -2.78 -2.24 0.99
CA GLN A 61 -1.88 -3.23 1.59
C GLN A 61 -1.47 -2.86 3.03
N ARG A 62 -1.20 -1.57 3.27
CA ARG A 62 -0.85 -1.08 4.61
C ARG A 62 -2.03 -1.12 5.56
N ASP A 63 -3.22 -0.74 5.11
CA ASP A 63 -4.44 -0.78 5.92
C ASP A 63 -4.76 -2.21 6.35
N THR A 64 -4.67 -3.17 5.41
CA THR A 64 -4.85 -4.60 5.73
C THR A 64 -3.85 -5.08 6.79
N LYS A 65 -2.58 -4.62 6.70
CA LYS A 65 -1.57 -4.95 7.71
C LYS A 65 -1.87 -4.32 9.06
N ILE A 66 -2.32 -3.07 9.07
CA ILE A 66 -2.70 -2.34 10.29
C ILE A 66 -3.87 -3.05 10.98
N ASP A 67 -4.88 -3.45 10.24
CA ASP A 67 -6.03 -4.19 10.78
C ASP A 67 -5.60 -5.53 11.41
N GLY A 68 -4.70 -6.26 10.74
CA GLY A 68 -4.10 -7.48 11.29
C GLY A 68 -3.38 -7.23 12.63
N LEU A 69 -2.52 -6.21 12.69
CA LEU A 69 -1.81 -5.84 13.92
C LEU A 69 -2.77 -5.43 15.05
N TYR A 70 -3.85 -4.72 14.72
CA TYR A 70 -4.87 -4.33 15.71
C TYR A 70 -5.69 -5.52 16.22
N ALA A 71 -5.90 -6.55 15.40
CA ALA A 71 -6.54 -7.78 15.83
C ALA A 71 -5.65 -8.57 16.79
N GLU A 72 -4.37 -8.75 16.43
CA GLU A 72 -3.36 -9.40 17.28
C GLU A 72 -3.19 -8.66 18.61
N LEU A 73 -3.12 -7.33 18.57
CA LEU A 73 -3.01 -6.51 19.77
C LEU A 73 -4.22 -6.73 20.69
N ARG A 74 -5.44 -6.71 20.17
CA ARG A 74 -6.64 -6.96 20.97
C ARG A 74 -6.65 -8.36 21.58
N GLN A 75 -6.23 -9.38 20.84
CA GLN A 75 -6.11 -10.74 21.35
C GLN A 75 -5.06 -10.83 22.47
N SER A 76 -3.91 -10.16 22.31
CA SER A 76 -2.88 -10.13 23.35
C SER A 76 -3.36 -9.41 24.62
N GLN A 77 -4.12 -8.32 24.45
CA GLN A 77 -4.69 -7.56 25.57
C GLN A 77 -5.74 -8.39 26.31
N SER A 78 -6.64 -9.09 25.60
CA SER A 78 -7.62 -9.96 26.23
C SER A 78 -6.96 -11.11 26.99
N ALA A 79 -5.96 -11.77 26.37
CA ALA A 79 -5.21 -12.84 27.03
C ALA A 79 -4.47 -12.34 28.27
N HIS A 80 -3.90 -11.12 28.22
CA HIS A 80 -3.24 -10.52 29.38
C HIS A 80 -4.23 -10.24 30.52
N LEU A 81 -5.40 -9.68 30.21
CA LEU A 81 -6.46 -9.44 31.21
C LEU A 81 -6.95 -10.74 31.85
N ASP A 82 -7.15 -11.79 31.04
CA ASP A 82 -7.56 -13.10 31.55
C ASP A 82 -6.51 -13.70 32.51
N GLU A 83 -5.23 -13.58 32.18
CA GLU A 83 -4.14 -14.03 33.06
C GLU A 83 -4.06 -13.22 34.36
N VAL A 84 -4.30 -11.90 34.29
CA VAL A 84 -4.38 -11.06 35.50
C VAL A 84 -5.53 -11.51 36.39
N HIS A 85 -6.71 -11.78 35.83
CA HIS A 85 -7.86 -12.26 36.59
C HIS A 85 -7.57 -13.62 37.26
N LYS A 86 -7.00 -14.58 36.53
CA LYS A 86 -6.62 -15.89 37.09
C LYS A 86 -5.63 -15.74 38.23
N ARG A 87 -4.60 -14.90 38.07
CA ARG A 87 -3.60 -14.65 39.11
C ARG A 87 -4.24 -14.04 40.35
N HIS A 88 -5.11 -13.04 40.19
CA HIS A 88 -5.81 -12.45 41.33
C HIS A 88 -6.74 -13.45 42.04
N GLU A 89 -7.44 -14.31 41.29
CA GLU A 89 -8.25 -15.37 41.91
C GLU A 89 -7.38 -16.32 42.76
N THR A 90 -6.22 -16.74 42.23
CA THR A 90 -5.29 -17.59 42.98
C THR A 90 -4.68 -16.89 44.20
N GLU A 91 -4.37 -15.60 44.08
CA GLU A 91 -3.83 -14.78 45.17
C GLU A 91 -4.85 -14.65 46.31
N LEU A 92 -6.13 -14.45 45.99
CA LEU A 92 -7.20 -14.41 46.98
C LEU A 92 -7.34 -15.75 47.70
N LYS A 93 -7.37 -16.87 46.96
CA LYS A 93 -7.42 -18.22 47.54
C LYS A 93 -6.21 -18.50 48.44
N LEU A 94 -5.03 -18.05 48.04
CA LEU A 94 -3.81 -18.19 48.84
C LEU A 94 -3.91 -17.38 50.14
N LYS A 95 -4.33 -16.12 50.07
CA LYS A 95 -4.53 -15.26 51.25
C LYS A 95 -5.57 -15.85 52.20
N GLU A 96 -6.67 -16.39 51.67
CA GLU A 96 -7.67 -17.09 52.48
C GLU A 96 -7.10 -18.34 53.16
N ALA A 97 -6.28 -19.12 52.44
CA ALA A 97 -5.64 -20.32 52.98
C ALA A 97 -4.58 -19.97 54.03
N GLU A 98 -3.80 -18.90 53.82
CA GLU A 98 -2.85 -18.35 54.79
C GLU A 98 -3.55 -17.90 56.06
N MET A 99 -4.65 -17.15 55.94
CA MET A 99 -5.49 -16.75 57.08
C MET A 99 -6.05 -17.97 57.85
N LYS A 100 -6.34 -19.07 57.14
CA LYS A 100 -6.87 -20.31 57.73
C LYS A 100 -5.76 -21.28 58.16
N ARG A 101 -4.47 -20.98 57.93
CA ARG A 101 -3.38 -21.90 58.23
C ARG A 101 -3.27 -22.12 59.75
N CYS A 102 -3.17 -23.38 60.18
CA CYS A 102 -2.90 -23.72 61.57
C CYS A 102 -1.40 -23.84 61.79
N ASP A 103 -0.84 -23.03 62.69
CA ASP A 103 0.59 -23.06 63.01
C ASP A 103 0.94 -24.06 64.13
N VAL A 104 -0.07 -24.65 64.77
CA VAL A 104 0.10 -25.57 65.91
C VAL A 104 -0.16 -27.02 65.48
N ARG A 105 0.63 -27.97 66.00
CA ARG A 105 0.48 -29.40 65.68
C ARG A 105 -0.63 -30.02 66.52
N GLY A 106 -1.65 -30.58 65.85
CA GLY A 106 -2.80 -31.24 66.48
C GLY A 106 -4.07 -30.38 66.47
N CYS A 107 -5.23 -31.00 66.23
CA CYS A 107 -6.47 -30.26 65.97
C CYS A 107 -7.06 -29.56 67.21
N GLY A 108 -6.81 -30.06 68.42
CA GLY A 108 -7.43 -29.54 69.65
C GLY A 108 -6.95 -28.16 70.12
N GLY A 109 -5.84 -27.64 69.56
CA GLY A 109 -5.23 -26.36 69.95
C GLY A 109 -5.00 -25.40 68.77
N ARG A 110 -5.75 -25.56 67.67
CA ARG A 110 -5.59 -24.78 66.44
C ARG A 110 -5.71 -23.27 66.70
N LYS A 111 -4.81 -22.50 66.09
CA LYS A 111 -4.87 -21.03 66.01
C LYS A 111 -4.64 -20.61 64.54
N PRO A 112 -5.47 -19.70 63.99
CA PRO A 112 -6.72 -19.16 64.57
C PRO A 112 -7.81 -20.25 64.68
N PRO A 113 -8.81 -20.08 65.57
CA PRO A 113 -9.95 -20.99 65.65
C PRO A 113 -10.62 -21.16 64.28
N SER A 114 -11.12 -22.37 64.01
CA SER A 114 -11.89 -22.66 62.80
C SER A 114 -13.32 -22.16 62.95
N ASP A 115 -13.89 -21.55 61.91
CA ASP A 115 -15.33 -21.28 61.82
C ASP A 115 -16.12 -22.44 61.16
N TYR A 116 -15.43 -23.50 60.72
CA TYR A 116 -16.03 -24.83 60.51
C TYR A 116 -16.10 -25.59 61.82
#